data_AF-A0A928XG80-F1
#
_entry.id   AF-A0A928XG80-F1
#
_cell.length_a   1.000
_cell.length_b   1.000
_cell.length_c   1.000
_cell.angle_alpha   90.00
_cell.angle_beta   90.00
_cell.angle_gamma   90.00
#
_symmetry.space_group_name_H-M   'P 1'
#
loop_
_entity.id
_entity.type
_entity.pdbx_description
1 polymer ?
#
loop_
_entity_poly.entity_id
_entity_poly.type
_entity_poly.pdbx_seq_one_letter_code
_entity_poly.pdbx_strand_id
1 'polypeptide(L)'
;MSTPINSQLTAQGVLIPLQAVQEWLEQGLEIVKDKEQIIIRPKPPLMADRVKVLQVLDEAGLLAPPEPLPPDFKPLSAQEKAALSHKLSAGRPLSDLILAERADRI
;
A
#
# COMPACT_ATOMS: atom_id res chain seq x y z
N MET A 1 16.56 -13.39 -7.96
CA MET A 1 16.85 -12.36 -8.97
C MET A 1 15.57 -12.19 -9.77
N SER A 2 14.72 -11.23 -9.40
CA SER A 2 13.48 -10.96 -10.14
C SER A 2 13.84 -10.18 -11.41
N THR A 3 13.36 -10.64 -12.56
CA THR A 3 13.56 -9.95 -13.83
C THR A 3 12.63 -8.74 -13.90
N PRO A 4 13.11 -7.54 -14.31
CA PRO A 4 12.25 -6.37 -14.45
C PRO A 4 11.08 -6.69 -15.39
N ILE A 5 9.86 -6.45 -14.93
CA ILE A 5 8.68 -6.72 -15.74
C ILE A 5 8.50 -5.56 -16.71
N ASN A 6 8.65 -5.85 -18.00
CA ASN A 6 8.31 -4.90 -19.05
C ASN A 6 6.78 -4.86 -19.22
N SER A 7 6.11 -4.12 -18.33
CA SER A 7 4.68 -3.84 -18.46
C SER A 7 4.46 -2.70 -19.46
N GLN A 8 3.45 -2.85 -20.31
CA GLN A 8 3.12 -1.83 -21.31
C GLN A 8 1.75 -1.23 -21.01
N LEU A 9 1.70 0.10 -20.88
CA LEU A 9 0.44 0.82 -20.80
C LEU A 9 -0.10 1.03 -22.22
N THR A 10 -1.31 0.54 -22.48
CA THR A 10 -2.03 0.71 -23.74
C THR A 10 -3.34 1.45 -23.48
N ALA A 11 -4.00 1.94 -24.53
CA ALA A 11 -5.32 2.57 -24.40
C ALA A 11 -6.40 1.63 -23.84
N GLN A 12 -6.16 0.31 -23.90
CA GLN A 12 -7.06 -0.74 -23.43
C GLN A 12 -6.71 -1.24 -22.01
N GLY A 13 -5.55 -0.85 -21.47
CA GLY A 13 -5.10 -1.24 -20.13
C GLY A 13 -3.61 -1.58 -20.06
N VAL A 14 -3.23 -2.24 -18.96
CA VAL A 14 -1.85 -2.66 -18.69
C VAL A 14 -1.63 -4.08 -19.19
N LEU A 15 -0.62 -4.27 -20.04
CA LEU A 15 -0.14 -5.58 -20.47
C LEU A 15 0.98 -6.03 -19.54
N ILE A 16 0.79 -7.18 -18.89
CA ILE A 16 1.77 -7.81 -18.01
C ILE A 16 2.18 -9.15 -18.66
N PRO A 17 3.48 -9.42 -18.83
CA PRO A 17 3.98 -10.72 -19.27
C PRO A 17 3.43 -11.87 -18.42
N LEU A 18 2.93 -12.92 -19.07
CA LEU A 18 2.34 -14.08 -18.39
C LEU A 18 3.31 -14.78 -17.43
N GLN A 19 4.60 -14.82 -17.77
CA GLN A 19 5.63 -15.43 -16.93
C GLN A 19 5.75 -14.70 -15.58
N ALA A 20 5.66 -13.37 -15.58
CA ALA A 20 5.71 -12.59 -14.35
C ALA A 20 4.48 -12.84 -13.46
N VAL A 21 3.31 -13.04 -14.07
CA VAL A 21 2.09 -13.43 -13.35
C VAL A 21 2.25 -14.80 -12.68
N GLN A 22 2.91 -15.76 -13.36
CA GLN A 22 3.18 -17.08 -12.78
C GLN A 22 4.13 -16.99 -11.58
N GLU A 23 5.21 -16.24 -11.69
CA GLU A 23 6.16 -16.02 -10.59
C GLU A 23 5.47 -15.39 -9.37
N TRP A 24 4.57 -14.44 -9.56
CA TRP A 24 3.79 -13.86 -8.46
C TRP A 24 2.86 -14.87 -7.79
N LEU A 25 2.20 -15.73 -8.57
CA LEU A 25 1.32 -16.77 -8.04
C LEU A 25 2.09 -17.78 -7.19
N GLU A 26 3.33 -18.11 -7.56
CA GLU A 26 4.25 -18.97 -6.82
C GLU A 26 4.75 -18.30 -5.52
N GLN A 27 4.97 -16.99 -5.56
CA GLN A 27 5.36 -16.20 -4.38
C GLN A 27 4.22 -15.95 -3.38
N GLY A 28 3.02 -16.47 -3.68
CA GLY A 28 1.85 -16.38 -2.82
C GLY A 28 1.04 -15.11 -3.01
N LEU A 29 1.19 -14.41 -4.14
CA LEU A 29 0.32 -13.31 -4.53
C LEU A 29 -0.86 -13.82 -5.35
N GLU A 30 -1.96 -13.08 -5.32
CA GLU A 30 -3.11 -13.24 -6.19
C GLU A 30 -3.39 -11.92 -6.93
N ILE A 31 -3.87 -12.05 -8.16
CA ILE A 31 -4.24 -10.92 -9.01
C ILE A 31 -5.74 -11.01 -9.23
N VAL A 32 -6.47 -10.00 -8.77
CA VAL A 32 -7.92 -9.89 -8.95
C VAL A 32 -8.20 -8.75 -9.92
N LYS A 33 -8.87 -9.06 -11.02
CA LYS A 33 -9.41 -8.04 -11.92
C LYS A 33 -10.72 -7.53 -11.34
N ASP A 34 -10.72 -6.27 -10.95
CA ASP A 34 -11.92 -5.51 -10.63
C ASP A 34 -12.18 -4.50 -11.76
N LYS A 35 -13.42 -4.05 -11.94
CA LYS A 35 -13.94 -3.42 -13.17
C LYS A 35 -12.96 -2.49 -13.91
N GLU A 36 -12.30 -1.61 -13.16
CA GLU A 36 -11.37 -0.59 -13.69
C GLU A 36 -9.95 -0.72 -13.13
N GLN A 37 -9.67 -1.76 -12.32
CA GLN A 37 -8.42 -1.86 -11.58
C GLN A 37 -7.94 -3.30 -11.41
N ILE A 38 -6.63 -3.45 -11.29
CA ILE A 38 -5.99 -4.73 -10.95
C ILE A 38 -5.59 -4.66 -9.48
N ILE A 39 -6.12 -5.58 -8.68
CA ILE A 39 -5.79 -5.70 -7.27
C ILE A 39 -4.77 -6.82 -7.12
N ILE A 40 -3.55 -6.46 -6.71
CA ILE A 40 -2.51 -7.42 -6.35
C ILE A 40 -2.49 -7.52 -4.83
N ARG A 41 -2.77 -8.71 -4.29
CA ARG A 41 -2.86 -8.93 -2.84
C ARG A 41 -2.25 -10.30 -2.47
N PRO A 42 -1.90 -10.53 -1.20
CA PRO A 42 -1.39 -11.84 -0.78
C PRO A 42 -2.53 -12.85 -0.69
N LYS A 43 -2.26 -14.11 -1.05
CA LYS A 43 -3.22 -15.22 -0.90
C LYS A 43 -3.57 -15.43 0.58
N PRO A 44 -4.84 -15.70 0.92
CA PRO A 44 -5.22 -16.07 2.28
C PRO A 44 -4.47 -17.33 2.74
N PRO A 45 -4.09 -17.46 4.04
CA PRO A 45 -4.41 -16.57 5.17
C PRO A 45 -3.40 -15.43 5.41
N LEU A 46 -2.45 -15.21 4.50
CA LEU A 46 -1.35 -14.24 4.64
C LEU A 46 -1.77 -12.78 4.41
N MET A 47 -3.00 -12.42 4.78
CA MET A 47 -3.64 -11.10 4.58
C MET A 47 -2.83 -9.92 5.13
N ALA A 48 -1.86 -10.16 6.00
CA ALA A 48 -1.12 -9.12 6.71
C ALA A 48 0.21 -8.68 6.04
N ASP A 49 0.68 -9.35 4.99
CA ASP A 49 2.06 -9.12 4.53
C ASP A 49 2.17 -8.07 3.40
N ARG A 50 1.59 -6.89 3.65
CA ARG A 50 1.64 -5.74 2.71
C ARG A 50 3.07 -5.36 2.34
N VAL A 51 4.01 -5.50 3.28
CA VAL A 51 5.44 -5.22 3.06
C VAL A 51 6.00 -6.17 2.00
N LYS A 52 5.68 -7.47 2.09
CA LYS A 52 6.11 -8.46 1.11
C LYS A 52 5.55 -8.18 -0.30
N VAL A 53 4.29 -7.78 -0.40
CA VAL A 53 3.67 -7.40 -1.69
C VAL A 53 4.41 -6.21 -2.30
N LEU A 54 4.68 -5.17 -1.50
CA LEU A 54 5.41 -3.99 -1.96
C LEU A 54 6.83 -4.35 -2.40
N GLN A 55 7.52 -5.21 -1.65
CA GLN A 55 8.86 -5.66 -2.02
C GLN A 55 8.88 -6.42 -3.35
N VAL A 56 7.92 -7.33 -3.57
CA VAL A 56 7.82 -8.06 -4.85
C VAL A 56 7.55 -7.11 -6.03
N LEU A 57 6.69 -6.12 -5.83
CA LEU A 57 6.39 -5.12 -6.86
C LEU A 57 7.55 -4.16 -7.12
N ASP A 58 8.34 -3.82 -6.09
CA ASP A 58 9.57 -3.02 -6.20
C ASP A 58 10.65 -3.79 -6.96
N GLU A 59 10.92 -5.04 -6.57
CA GLU A 59 11.88 -5.93 -7.26
C GLU A 59 11.47 -6.22 -8.71
N ALA A 60 10.16 -6.20 -8.99
CA ALA A 60 9.61 -6.33 -10.34
C ALA A 60 9.70 -5.05 -11.18
N GLY A 61 10.08 -3.90 -10.58
CA GLY A 61 10.16 -2.61 -11.24
C GLY A 61 8.80 -1.98 -11.56
N LEU A 62 7.74 -2.37 -10.83
CA LEU A 62 6.39 -1.84 -11.03
C LEU A 62 6.01 -0.71 -10.07
N LEU A 63 6.82 -0.48 -9.03
CA LEU A 63 6.70 0.70 -8.20
C LEU A 63 7.57 1.81 -8.78
N ALA A 64 7.00 3.01 -8.87
CA ALA A 64 7.81 4.18 -9.09
C ALA A 64 8.75 4.34 -7.89
N PRO A 65 10.04 4.67 -8.11
CA PRO A 65 10.90 5.04 -7.00
C PRO A 65 10.23 6.18 -6.24
N PRO A 66 10.31 6.18 -4.89
CA PRO A 66 9.80 7.31 -4.13
C PRO A 66 10.43 8.59 -4.66
N GLU A 67 9.62 9.62 -4.85
CA GLU A 67 10.14 10.92 -5.26
C GLU A 67 11.26 11.34 -4.30
N PRO A 68 12.41 11.81 -4.81
CA PRO A 68 13.49 12.27 -3.95
C PRO A 68 12.93 13.37 -3.06
N LEU A 69 13.22 13.28 -1.77
CA LEU A 69 12.83 14.29 -0.82
C LEU A 69 13.37 15.65 -1.28
N PRO A 70 12.59 16.73 -1.15
CA PRO A 70 13.05 18.08 -1.47
C PRO A 70 14.38 18.38 -0.77
N PRO A 71 15.29 19.16 -1.37
CA PRO A 71 16.61 19.46 -0.80
C PRO A 71 16.54 20.18 0.56
N ASP A 72 15.41 20.81 0.86
CA ASP A 72 15.08 21.48 2.12
C ASP A 72 14.37 20.57 3.14
N PHE A 73 14.19 19.28 2.82
CA PHE A 73 13.60 18.31 3.74
C PHE A 73 14.47 18.17 5.00
N LYS A 74 13.90 18.56 6.14
CA LYS A 74 14.48 18.35 7.46
C LYS A 74 13.69 17.27 8.18
N PRO A 75 14.30 16.11 8.50
CA PRO A 75 13.64 15.09 9.31
C PRO A 75 13.21 15.69 10.65
N LEU A 76 11.95 15.47 11.04
CA LEU A 76 11.46 15.88 12.35
C LEU A 76 12.22 15.14 13.45
N SER A 77 12.67 15.88 14.47
CA SER A 77 13.22 15.33 15.70
C SER A 77 12.16 14.54 16.47
N ALA A 78 12.60 13.66 17.38
CA ALA A 78 11.69 12.90 18.25
C ALA A 78 10.76 13.82 19.07
N GLN A 79 11.28 14.98 19.50
CA GLN A 79 10.53 15.97 20.25
C GLN A 79 9.45 16.64 19.39
N GLU A 80 9.78 17.02 18.14
CA GLU A 80 8.81 17.61 17.21
C GLU A 80 7.72 16.61 16.82
N LYS A 81 8.08 15.34 16.61
CA LYS A 81 7.11 14.25 16.35
C LYS A 81 6.15 14.07 17.53
N ALA A 82 6.66 14.05 18.76
CA ALA A 82 5.83 13.93 19.96
C ALA A 82 4.88 15.13 20.12
N ALA A 83 5.38 16.35 19.88
CA ALA A 83 4.58 17.56 19.92
C ALA A 83 3.49 17.58 18.84
N LEU A 84 3.80 17.13 17.62
CA LEU A 84 2.82 16.99 16.53
C LEU A 84 1.78 15.92 16.83
N SER A 85 2.21 14.77 17.35
CA SER A 85 1.29 13.70 17.78
C SER A 85 0.29 14.24 18.80
N HIS A 86 0.75 14.98 19.80
CA HIS A 86 -0.10 15.62 20.80
C HIS A 86 -1.03 16.72 20.23
N LYS A 87 -0.56 17.50 19.25
CA LYS A 87 -1.40 18.52 18.58
C LYS A 87 -2.46 17.92 17.66
N LEU A 88 -2.12 16.81 17.00
CA LEU A 88 -2.99 16.13 16.04
C LEU A 88 -3.92 15.11 16.72
N SER A 89 -3.62 14.71 17.96
CA SER A 89 -4.52 13.93 18.82
C SER A 89 -5.69 14.75 19.40
N ALA A 90 -5.89 16.00 18.96
CA ALA A 90 -6.99 16.86 19.39
C ALA A 90 -8.36 16.48 18.78
N GLY A 91 -8.44 15.39 18.00
CA GLY A 91 -9.71 14.76 17.67
C GLY A 91 -10.15 13.81 18.77
N ARG A 92 -11.47 13.72 19.05
CA ARG A 92 -11.99 12.63 19.87
C ARG A 92 -11.55 11.31 19.22
N PRO A 93 -10.94 10.37 19.95
CA PRO A 93 -10.59 9.08 19.38
C PRO A 93 -11.87 8.43 18.84
N LEU A 94 -11.74 7.71 17.73
CA LEU A 94 -12.89 7.13 17.02
C LEU A 94 -13.75 6.25 17.96
N SER A 95 -13.13 5.65 18.97
CA SER A 95 -13.79 4.92 20.05
C SER A 95 -14.85 5.75 20.79
N ASP A 96 -14.55 7.01 21.11
CA ASP A 96 -15.44 7.88 21.87
C ASP A 96 -16.63 8.35 21.02
N LEU A 97 -16.41 8.52 19.71
CA LEU A 97 -17.49 8.81 18.76
C LEU A 97 -18.42 7.60 18.60
N ILE A 98 -17.88 6.39 18.51
CA ILE A 98 -18.66 5.14 18.41
C ILE A 98 -19.47 4.88 19.68
N LEU A 99 -18.89 5.17 20.86
CA LEU A 99 -19.59 5.03 22.14
C LEU A 99 -20.71 6.08 22.28
N ALA A 100 -20.46 7.33 21.90
CA ALA A 100 -21.48 8.38 21.90
C ALA A 100 -22.64 8.06 20.95
N GLU A 101 -22.35 7.57 19.73
CA GLU A 101 -23.38 7.21 18.75
C GLU A 101 -24.24 6.01 19.19
N ARG A 102 -23.70 5.09 19.99
CA ARG A 102 -24.45 3.97 20.56
C ARG A 102 -25.33 4.38 21.75
N ALA A 103 -24.90 5.37 22.53
CA ALA A 103 -25.66 5.89 23.66
C ALA A 103 -26.91 6.68 23.23
N ASP A 104 -26.84 7.39 22.09
CA ASP A 104 -27.97 8.14 21.50
C ASP A 104 -29.05 7.24 20.86
N ARG A 105 -28.84 5.92 20.76
CA ARG A 105 -29.80 4.96 20.19
C ARG A 105 -30.61 4.19 21.25
N ILE A 106 -30.60 4.63 22.51
CA ILE A 106 -31.37 4.04 23.63
C ILE A 106 -32.47 4.99 24.06
#